data_AF-A0A3N5PMF8-F1
#
_entry.id   AF-A0A3N5PMF8-F1
#
_cell.length_a   1.000
_cell.length_b   1.000
_cell.length_c   1.000
_cell.angle_alpha   90.00
_cell.angle_beta   90.00
_cell.angle_gamma   90.00
#
_symmetry.space_group_name_H-M   'P 1'
#
loop_
_entity.id
_entity.type
_entity.pdbx_description
1 polymer ?
#
loop_
_entity_poly.entity_id
_entity_poly.type
_entity_poly.pdbx_seq_one_letter_code
_entity_poly.pdbx_strand_id
1 'polypeptide(L)' 'MNATGAQTTVYDFTANDIDGRELHFREFAGRVLLIVNVASKCGFTP' A
#
# COMPACT_ATOMS: atom_id res chain seq x y z
N MET A 1 -9.99 6.67 -25.39
CA MET A 1 -10.40 5.60 -24.46
C MET A 1 -10.52 6.25 -23.10
N ASN A 2 -11.74 6.57 -22.63
CA ASN A 2 -11.91 7.21 -21.32
C ASN A 2 -12.52 6.18 -20.38
N ALA A 3 -11.71 5.67 -19.45
CA ALA A 3 -12.15 4.67 -18.49
C ALA A 3 -12.93 5.38 -17.37
N THR A 4 -14.25 5.26 -17.40
CA THR A 4 -15.13 5.62 -16.27
C THR A 4 -15.09 4.48 -15.24
N GLY A 5 -13.93 4.27 -14.62
CA GLY A 5 -13.77 3.39 -13.46
C GLY A 5 -13.74 4.23 -12.19
N ALA A 6 -14.46 3.81 -11.14
CA ALA A 6 -14.35 4.43 -9.82
C ALA A 6 -12.87 4.62 -9.47
N GLN A 7 -12.48 5.84 -9.10
CA GLN A 7 -11.08 6.11 -8.76
C GLN A 7 -10.72 5.35 -7.48
N THR A 8 -9.93 4.29 -7.62
CA THR A 8 -9.32 3.60 -6.49
C THR A 8 -8.21 4.49 -5.90
N THR A 9 -8.29 4.72 -4.60
CA THR A 9 -7.31 5.46 -3.83
C THR A 9 -6.44 4.51 -3.00
N VAL A 10 -5.33 5.02 -2.48
CA VAL A 10 -4.49 4.26 -1.54
C VAL A 10 -5.25 3.81 -0.28
N TYR A 11 -6.33 4.49 0.09
CA TYR A 11 -7.10 4.22 1.31
C TYR A 11 -8.09 3.06 1.14
N ASP A 12 -8.24 2.53 -0.06
CA ASP A 12 -9.12 1.40 -0.36
C ASP A 12 -8.42 0.04 -0.18
N PHE A 13 -7.10 0.04 0.05
CA PHE A 13 -6.31 -1.17 0.23
C PHE A 13 -6.27 -1.65 1.67
N THR A 14 -6.09 -2.96 1.81
CA THR A 14 -5.72 -3.64 3.05
C THR A 14 -4.48 -4.48 2.81
N ALA A 15 -3.71 -4.73 3.87
CA ALA A 15 -2.57 -5.64 3.84
C ALA A 15 -2.40 -6.30 5.21
N ASN A 16 -1.66 -7.41 5.27
CA ASN A 16 -1.20 -7.92 6.56
C ASN A 16 0.04 -7.14 7.00
N ASP A 17 0.06 -6.73 8.26
CA ASP A 17 1.27 -6.19 8.87
C ASP A 17 2.28 -7.30 9.22
N ILE A 18 3.41 -6.90 9.81
CA ILE A 18 4.50 -7.83 10.14
C ILE A 18 4.11 -8.88 11.19
N ASP A 19 3.08 -8.63 11.99
CA ASP A 19 2.55 -9.57 12.98
C ASP A 19 1.42 -10.45 12.40
N GLY A 20 1.10 -10.28 11.11
CA GLY A 20 0.03 -10.99 10.43
C GLY A 20 -1.38 -10.45 10.71
N ARG A 21 -1.49 -9.23 11.27
CA ARG A 21 -2.79 -8.58 11.51
C ARG A 21 -3.23 -7.83 10.26
N GLU A 22 -4.54 -7.84 9.98
CA GLU A 22 -5.10 -7.05 8.88
C GLU A 22 -4.99 -5.55 9.21
N LEU A 23 -4.41 -4.78 8.29
CA LEU A 23 -4.19 -3.34 8.37
C LEU A 23 -4.97 -2.65 7.25
N HIS A 24 -5.87 -1.73 7.60
CA HIS A 24 -6.61 -0.93 6.63
C HIS A 24 -5.88 0.37 6.34
N PHE A 25 -5.59 0.66 5.06
CA PHE A 25 -4.81 1.85 4.72
C PHE A 25 -5.59 3.15 4.98
N ARG A 26 -6.92 3.07 5.06
CA ARG A 26 -7.81 4.17 5.45
C ARG A 26 -7.47 4.79 6.81
N GLU A 27 -6.88 4.02 7.72
CA GLU A 27 -6.42 4.51 9.02
C GLU A 27 -5.37 5.63 8.88
N PHE A 28 -4.71 5.72 7.73
CA PHE A 28 -3.70 6.73 7.44
C PHE A 28 -4.24 7.98 6.71
N ALA A 29 -5.54 8.10 6.50
CA ALA A 29 -6.14 9.24 5.82
C ALA A 29 -5.78 10.58 6.48
N GLY A 30 -5.47 11.59 5.66
CA GLY A 30 -5.08 12.92 6.12
C GLY A 30 -3.62 13.04 6.57
N ARG A 31 -2.81 11.98 6.44
CA ARG A 31 -1.37 12.00 6.72
C ARG A 31 -0.57 11.89 5.42
N VAL A 32 0.64 12.46 5.41
CA VAL A 32 1.62 12.22 4.33
C VAL A 32 2.17 10.81 4.50
N LEU A 33 2.17 10.02 3.41
CA LEU A 33 2.64 8.62 3.43
C LEU A 33 3.84 8.43 2.52
N LEU A 34 4.86 7.75 3.03
CA LEU A 34 5.98 7.22 2.26
C LEU A 34 5.76 5.73 2.05
N ILE A 35 5.57 5.32 0.80
CA ILE A 35 5.42 3.90 0.42
C ILE A 35 6.71 3.45 -0.23
N VAL A 36 7.35 2.43 0.36
CA VAL A 36 8.58 1.85 -0.16
C VAL A 36 8.31 0.42 -0.58
N ASN A 37 8.62 0.09 -1.83
CA ASN A 37 8.59 -1.30 -2.31
C ASN A 37 9.90 -1.99 -1.89
N VAL A 38 9.84 -2.83 -0.86
CA VAL A 38 10.99 -3.59 -0.34
C VAL A 38 10.76 -5.08 -0.60
N ALA A 39 11.80 -5.80 -1.02
CA ALA A 39 11.76 -7.25 -1.20
C ALA A 39 12.86 -7.93 -0.38
N SER A 40 12.48 -8.87 0.50
CA SER A 40 13.40 -9.55 1.43
C SER A 40 14.42 -10.48 0.74
N LYS A 41 14.21 -10.83 -0.53
CA LYS A 41 15.08 -11.71 -1.33
C LYS A 41 15.64 -11.03 -2.58
N CYS A 42 15.63 -9.69 -2.63
CA CYS A 42 16.26 -8.98 -3.74
C CYS A 42 17.78 -8.97 -3.56
N GLY A 43 18.50 -9.77 -4.36
CA GLY A 43 19.97 -9.81 -4.36
C GLY A 43 20.64 -8.66 -5.14
N PHE A 44 19.91 -7.58 -5.43
CA PHE A 44 20.37 -6.46 -6.27
C PHE A 44 20.86 -5.24 -5.47
N THR A 45 21.03 -5.38 -4.15
CA THR A 45 21.67 -4.40 -3.26
C THR A 45 22.84 -5.06 -2.52
N PRO A 46 24.10 -4.83 -2.93
CA PRO A 46 25.29 -5.30 -2.22
C PRO A 46 25.55 -4.55 -0.91
#